data_AF-A0AAW0FUP7-F1
#
_entry.id   AF-A0AAW0FUP7-F1
#
_cell.length_a   1.000
_cell.length_b   1.000
_cell.length_c   1.000
_cell.angle_alpha   90.00
_cell.angle_beta   90.00
_cell.angle_gamma   90.00
#
_symmetry.space_group_name_H-M   'P 1'
#
loop_
_entity.id
_entity.type
_entity.pdbx_description
1 polymer ?
#
loop_
_entity_poly.entity_id
_entity_poly.type
_entity_poly.pdbx_seq_one_letter_code
_entity_poly.pdbx_strand_id
1 'polypeptide(L)'
;MPIVQFTPLSSLVEPNFWHALTNLKIDVLRLSDETVSITGSYSSGRSFVDRETGNEIALGCNIDMGGSAFSTDVQLPPNSVSASGIFKNYNTIEEFKAADKTALFNQAADEIWNSIEKGSTSSLTRFLLITFADLKKYKYYYWFAFPAFVAKPAWDVDGDWAAASTQFNNEALNTIFNTVHQPRNLSSLYVLQVPHQKPAPVEDYETFFKDVPTSARTIAFIDPSAAPSNPGWPLRIY
;
A
#
# COMPACT_ATOMS: atom_id res chain seq x y z
N MET A 1 -10.44 23.64 -11.62
CA MET A 1 -9.62 22.76 -10.77
C MET A 1 -9.43 21.46 -11.52
N PRO A 2 -8.21 20.94 -11.65
CA PRO A 2 -7.95 19.66 -12.30
C PRO A 2 -8.38 18.49 -11.41
N ILE A 3 -8.97 17.47 -12.02
CA ILE A 3 -9.33 16.22 -11.35
C ILE A 3 -8.04 15.48 -11.00
N VAL A 4 -7.95 14.95 -9.77
CA VAL A 4 -6.80 14.17 -9.32
C VAL A 4 -6.69 12.86 -10.09
N GLN A 5 -5.53 12.67 -10.73
CA GLN A 5 -5.14 11.39 -11.33
C GLN A 5 -4.18 10.67 -10.38
N PHE A 6 -4.30 9.34 -10.35
CA PHE A 6 -3.54 8.49 -9.43
C PHE A 6 -2.70 7.50 -10.21
N THR A 7 -1.45 7.31 -9.81
CA THR A 7 -0.55 6.33 -10.41
C THR A 7 -0.97 4.92 -9.98
N PRO A 8 -1.23 3.98 -10.92
CA PRO A 8 -1.57 2.60 -10.58
C PRO A 8 -0.46 1.90 -9.79
N LEU A 9 -0.84 1.16 -8.75
CA LEU A 9 0.09 0.36 -7.98
C LEU A 9 0.42 -0.94 -8.71
N SER A 10 1.70 -1.29 -8.75
CA SER A 10 2.18 -2.53 -9.35
C SER A 10 2.61 -3.51 -8.27
N SER A 11 2.41 -4.81 -8.52
CA SER A 11 2.85 -5.91 -7.66
C SER A 11 4.09 -6.58 -8.24
N LEU A 12 5.07 -6.90 -7.40
CA LEU A 12 6.20 -7.76 -7.74
C LEU A 12 6.17 -9.01 -6.86
N VAL A 13 6.22 -10.18 -7.48
CA VAL A 13 6.22 -11.46 -6.77
C VAL A 13 7.56 -12.15 -6.94
N GLU A 14 8.26 -12.37 -5.83
CA GLU A 14 9.54 -13.05 -5.85
C GLU A 14 9.39 -14.56 -6.10
N PRO A 15 10.38 -15.23 -6.73
CA PRO A 15 10.39 -16.69 -6.89
C PRO A 15 10.15 -17.45 -5.58
N ASN A 16 10.69 -16.94 -4.47
CA ASN A 16 10.54 -17.51 -3.14
C ASN A 16 9.08 -17.63 -2.68
N PHE A 17 8.22 -16.69 -3.11
CA PHE A 17 6.79 -16.75 -2.84
C PHE A 17 6.14 -17.99 -3.48
N TRP A 18 6.49 -18.32 -4.72
CA TRP A 18 5.95 -19.50 -5.41
C TRP A 18 6.42 -20.81 -4.78
N HIS A 19 7.65 -20.85 -4.29
CA HIS A 19 8.16 -21.98 -3.52
C HIS A 19 7.41 -22.15 -2.19
N ALA A 20 7.22 -21.06 -1.44
CA ALA A 20 6.44 -21.07 -0.20
C ALA A 20 4.98 -21.50 -0.46
N LEU A 21 4.35 -20.99 -1.52
CA LEU A 21 3.01 -21.37 -1.95
C LEU A 21 2.92 -22.85 -2.29
N THR A 22 3.92 -23.40 -2.98
CA THR A 22 3.96 -24.83 -3.32
C THR A 22 4.03 -25.70 -2.08
N ASN A 23 4.90 -25.35 -1.13
CA ASN A 23 4.99 -26.05 0.15
C ASN A 23 3.67 -25.96 0.92
N LEU A 24 3.10 -24.75 1.03
CA LEU A 24 1.82 -24.52 1.71
C LEU A 24 0.66 -25.29 1.05
N LYS A 25 0.68 -25.42 -0.29
CA LYS A 25 -0.32 -26.21 -1.02
C LYS A 25 -0.20 -27.71 -0.75
N ILE A 26 1.02 -28.24 -0.68
CA ILE A 26 1.28 -29.66 -0.42
C ILE A 26 1.02 -30.02 1.05
N ASP A 27 1.46 -29.16 1.97
CA ASP A 27 1.47 -29.43 3.40
C ASP A 27 0.14 -29.11 4.07
N VAL A 28 -0.47 -27.96 3.73
CA VAL A 28 -1.62 -27.40 4.46
C VAL A 28 -2.90 -27.45 3.64
N LEU A 29 -2.88 -26.92 2.41
CA LEU A 29 -4.14 -26.74 1.68
C LEU A 29 -4.68 -28.05 1.11
N ARG A 30 -3.85 -28.96 0.55
CA ARG A 30 -4.21 -30.27 -0.05
C ARG A 30 -5.46 -30.29 -0.95
N LEU A 31 -6.66 -30.14 -0.38
CA LEU A 31 -7.99 -30.13 -1.01
C LEU A 31 -8.88 -28.92 -0.61
N SER A 32 -8.43 -28.07 0.32
CA SER A 32 -9.18 -26.92 0.82
C SER A 32 -8.97 -25.68 -0.06
N ASP A 33 -10.07 -25.04 -0.43
CA ASP A 33 -10.13 -23.75 -1.13
C ASP A 33 -10.15 -22.56 -0.14
N GLU A 34 -9.62 -22.75 1.06
CA GLU A 34 -9.59 -21.73 2.11
C GLU A 34 -8.78 -20.49 1.71
N THR A 35 -9.30 -19.33 2.10
CA THR A 35 -8.63 -18.04 1.97
C THR A 35 -7.57 -17.91 3.05
N VAL A 36 -6.34 -17.61 2.67
CA VAL A 36 -5.22 -17.39 3.59
C VAL A 36 -4.93 -15.90 3.66
N SER A 37 -4.62 -15.38 4.85
CA SER A 37 -4.10 -14.02 4.99
C SER A 37 -2.63 -13.98 4.62
N ILE A 38 -2.25 -13.04 3.77
CA ILE A 38 -0.86 -12.80 3.38
C ILE A 38 -0.45 -11.37 3.72
N THR A 39 0.84 -11.14 3.89
CA THR A 39 1.40 -9.81 4.13
C THR A 39 2.45 -9.52 3.08
N GLY A 40 2.28 -8.42 2.36
CA GLY A 40 3.29 -7.83 1.48
C GLY A 40 3.96 -6.63 2.13
N SER A 41 5.01 -6.14 1.50
CA SER A 41 5.67 -4.90 1.91
C SER A 41 5.87 -3.98 0.73
N TYR A 42 5.71 -2.67 0.93
CA TYR A 42 6.11 -1.66 -0.05
C TYR A 42 6.88 -0.54 0.65
N SER A 43 7.57 0.28 -0.12
CA SER A 43 8.31 1.44 0.40
C SER A 43 7.93 2.71 -0.35
N SER A 44 8.43 3.85 0.10
CA SER A 44 8.26 5.11 -0.61
C SER A 44 8.94 5.07 -1.99
N GLY A 45 8.30 5.67 -2.99
CA GLY A 45 8.92 5.89 -4.30
C GLY A 45 10.24 6.65 -4.15
N ARG A 46 11.23 6.32 -4.99
CA ARG A 46 12.54 6.98 -4.99
C ARG A 46 12.74 7.68 -6.31
N SER A 47 13.07 8.97 -6.29
CA SER A 47 13.62 9.64 -7.46
C SER A 47 15.15 9.66 -7.37
N PHE A 48 15.82 9.41 -8.47
CA PHE A 48 17.25 9.63 -8.59
C PHE A 48 17.52 10.54 -9.78
N VAL A 49 18.46 11.46 -9.60
CA VAL A 49 18.94 12.28 -10.71
C VAL A 49 19.94 11.43 -11.49
N ASP A 50 19.62 11.16 -12.75
CA ASP A 50 20.55 10.47 -13.64
C ASP A 50 21.80 11.34 -13.83
N ARG A 51 22.97 10.74 -13.60
CA ARG A 51 24.27 11.42 -13.61
C ARG A 51 24.71 11.79 -15.03
N GLU A 52 24.16 11.13 -16.05
CA GLU A 52 24.49 11.42 -17.46
C GLU A 52 23.53 12.43 -18.11
N THR A 53 22.23 12.36 -17.81
CA THR A 53 21.23 13.22 -18.45
C THR A 53 20.75 14.39 -17.59
N GLY A 54 21.04 14.39 -16.28
CA GLY A 54 20.56 15.42 -15.35
C GLY A 54 19.05 15.39 -15.12
N ASN A 55 18.34 14.40 -15.67
CA ASN A 55 16.90 14.23 -15.51
C ASN A 55 16.59 13.45 -14.24
N GLU A 56 15.53 13.86 -13.53
CA GLU A 56 14.97 13.08 -12.43
C GLU A 56 14.24 11.85 -12.97
N ILE A 57 14.79 10.67 -12.67
CA ILE A 57 14.14 9.40 -12.95
C ILE A 57 13.38 8.97 -11.71
N ALA A 58 12.06 8.94 -11.85
CA ALA A 58 11.13 8.45 -10.86
C ALA A 58 11.08 6.91 -10.86
N LEU A 59 11.58 6.25 -9.82
CA LEU A 59 11.35 4.84 -9.55
C LEU A 59 10.20 4.69 -8.55
N GLY A 60 9.01 4.42 -9.08
CA GLY A 60 7.91 3.96 -8.23
C GLY A 60 8.27 2.68 -7.49
N CYS A 61 7.69 2.48 -6.33
CA CYS A 61 7.79 1.24 -5.56
C CYS A 61 6.60 0.33 -5.86
N ASN A 62 6.86 -0.97 -5.84
CA ASN A 62 5.85 -2.01 -6.00
C ASN A 62 5.51 -2.60 -4.63
N ILE A 63 4.36 -3.27 -4.53
CA ILE A 63 4.15 -4.21 -3.42
C ILE A 63 4.96 -5.47 -3.72
N ASP A 64 5.96 -5.71 -2.90
CA ASP A 64 6.84 -6.87 -2.97
C ASP A 64 6.26 -8.01 -2.13
N MET A 65 6.18 -9.18 -2.75
CA MET A 65 5.70 -10.42 -2.14
C MET A 65 6.86 -11.41 -2.04
N GLY A 66 7.41 -11.54 -0.83
CA GLY A 66 8.51 -12.47 -0.51
C GLY A 66 8.03 -13.83 -0.01
N GLY A 67 8.97 -14.75 0.24
CA GLY A 67 8.68 -16.09 0.77
C GLY A 67 8.10 -16.10 2.20
N SER A 68 8.30 -15.03 2.96
CA SER A 68 7.72 -14.83 4.31
C SER A 68 6.30 -14.27 4.29
N ALA A 69 5.71 -14.01 3.11
CA ALA A 69 4.39 -13.39 3.02
C ALA A 69 3.26 -14.22 3.67
N PHE A 70 3.45 -15.53 3.83
CA PHE A 70 2.52 -16.45 4.47
C PHE A 70 2.78 -16.62 5.98
N SER A 71 3.89 -16.11 6.50
CA SER A 71 4.28 -16.25 7.89
C SER A 71 3.72 -15.12 8.74
N THR A 72 3.37 -15.40 10.00
CA THR A 72 2.89 -14.39 10.95
C THR A 72 4.02 -13.45 11.42
N ASP A 73 5.26 -13.94 11.47
CA ASP A 73 6.46 -13.15 11.80
C ASP A 73 7.11 -12.58 10.54
N VAL A 74 6.51 -11.53 9.98
CA VAL A 74 7.13 -10.79 8.87
C VAL A 74 8.12 -9.78 9.44
N GLN A 75 9.41 -10.04 9.29
CA GLN A 75 10.42 -8.99 9.47
C GLN A 75 10.38 -8.06 8.27
N LEU A 76 9.69 -6.93 8.44
CA LEU A 76 9.62 -5.89 7.43
C LEU A 76 11.03 -5.29 7.23
N PRO A 77 11.49 -5.15 5.97
CA PRO A 77 12.69 -4.39 5.67
C PRO A 77 12.62 -2.97 6.29
N PRO A 78 13.77 -2.38 6.66
CA PRO A 78 13.79 -1.01 7.13
C PRO A 78 13.17 -0.09 6.08
N ASN A 79 12.31 0.83 6.51
CA ASN A 79 11.61 1.81 5.67
C ASN A 79 10.53 1.20 4.75
N SER A 80 9.97 0.06 5.14
CA SER A 80 8.83 -0.54 4.45
C SER A 80 7.56 -0.50 5.31
N VAL A 81 6.44 -0.43 4.62
CA VAL A 81 5.08 -0.47 5.17
C VAL A 81 4.52 -1.86 4.89
N SER A 82 3.91 -2.47 5.90
CA SER A 82 3.14 -3.70 5.71
C SER A 82 1.84 -3.41 4.97
N ALA A 83 1.58 -4.20 3.94
CA ALA A 83 0.28 -4.30 3.30
C ALA A 83 -0.29 -5.68 3.63
N SER A 84 -1.45 -5.73 4.29
CA SER A 84 -2.15 -7.00 4.49
C SER A 84 -2.92 -7.36 3.24
N GLY A 85 -3.15 -8.65 2.99
CA GLY A 85 -3.86 -9.08 1.79
C GLY A 85 -4.56 -10.41 1.99
N ILE A 86 -5.56 -10.66 1.14
CA ILE A 86 -6.28 -11.93 1.10
C ILE A 86 -5.74 -12.73 -0.08
N PHE A 87 -5.32 -13.94 0.21
CA PHE A 87 -4.83 -14.91 -0.77
C PHE A 87 -5.85 -16.03 -0.96
N LYS A 88 -6.18 -16.32 -2.21
CA LYS A 88 -7.00 -17.48 -2.55
C LYS A 88 -6.37 -18.27 -3.70
N ASN A 89 -6.02 -19.52 -3.42
CA ASN A 89 -5.54 -20.42 -4.45
C ASN A 89 -6.66 -21.35 -4.93
N TYR A 90 -6.85 -21.42 -6.24
CA TYR A 90 -7.75 -22.38 -6.89
C TYR A 90 -7.01 -23.66 -7.26
N ASN A 91 -7.74 -24.77 -7.29
CA ASN A 91 -7.19 -26.09 -7.63
C ASN A 91 -7.22 -26.35 -9.14
N THR A 92 -8.23 -25.83 -9.83
CA THR A 92 -8.36 -25.94 -11.29
C THR A 92 -8.32 -24.58 -11.99
N ILE A 93 -7.94 -24.56 -13.26
CA ILE A 93 -7.93 -23.32 -14.05
C ILE A 93 -9.35 -22.88 -14.42
N GLU A 94 -10.27 -23.84 -14.52
CA GLU A 94 -11.68 -23.63 -14.76
C GLU A 94 -12.31 -22.85 -13.60
N GLU A 95 -12.06 -23.26 -12.35
CA GLU A 95 -12.50 -22.52 -11.15
C GLU A 95 -11.90 -21.12 -11.10
N PHE A 96 -10.59 -20.96 -11.39
CA PHE A 96 -9.95 -19.65 -11.43
C PHE A 96 -10.60 -18.70 -12.45
N LYS A 97 -11.05 -19.23 -13.59
CA LYS A 97 -11.74 -18.46 -14.64
C LYS A 97 -13.22 -18.22 -14.32
N ALA A 98 -13.89 -19.19 -13.71
CA ALA A 98 -15.28 -19.11 -13.30
C ALA A 98 -15.49 -18.33 -11.99
N ALA A 99 -14.41 -18.11 -11.23
CA ALA A 99 -14.44 -17.34 -10.00
C ALA A 99 -15.01 -15.94 -10.23
N ASP A 100 -15.95 -15.56 -9.36
CA ASP A 100 -16.52 -14.22 -9.35
C ASP A 100 -15.52 -13.22 -8.77
N LYS A 101 -14.63 -12.76 -9.64
CA LYS A 101 -13.61 -11.74 -9.42
C LYS A 101 -14.19 -10.46 -8.82
N THR A 102 -15.40 -10.09 -9.26
CA THR A 102 -16.11 -8.91 -8.78
C THR A 102 -16.65 -9.10 -7.37
N ALA A 103 -17.21 -10.26 -7.05
CA ALA A 103 -17.68 -10.56 -5.69
C ALA A 103 -16.52 -10.58 -4.68
N LEU A 104 -15.39 -11.21 -5.03
CA LEU A 104 -14.20 -11.23 -4.16
C LEU A 104 -13.61 -9.83 -3.97
N PHE A 105 -13.62 -9.02 -5.02
CA PHE A 105 -13.19 -7.63 -4.95
C PHE A 105 -14.08 -6.80 -4.03
N ASN A 106 -15.40 -6.95 -4.15
CA ASN A 106 -16.37 -6.25 -3.29
C ASN A 106 -16.23 -6.69 -1.83
N GLN A 107 -16.05 -8.00 -1.57
CA GLN A 107 -15.81 -8.50 -0.21
C GLN A 107 -14.55 -7.87 0.40
N ALA A 108 -13.45 -7.80 -0.35
CA ALA A 108 -12.23 -7.14 0.12
C ALA A 108 -12.45 -5.64 0.35
N ALA A 109 -13.23 -4.96 -0.51
CA ALA A 109 -13.58 -3.56 -0.33
C ALA A 109 -14.46 -3.34 0.91
N ASP A 110 -15.44 -4.21 1.18
CA ASP A 110 -16.29 -4.16 2.36
C ASP A 110 -15.48 -4.37 3.65
N GLU A 111 -14.48 -5.26 3.63
CA GLU A 111 -13.55 -5.41 4.76
C GLU A 111 -12.73 -4.15 5.02
N ILE A 112 -12.23 -3.49 3.96
CA ILE A 112 -11.54 -2.20 4.09
C ILE A 112 -12.50 -1.16 4.69
N TRP A 113 -13.74 -1.09 4.19
CA TRP A 113 -14.75 -0.16 4.70
C TRP A 113 -15.07 -0.39 6.18
N ASN A 114 -15.28 -1.64 6.58
CA ASN A 114 -15.51 -2.01 7.97
C ASN A 114 -14.33 -1.66 8.88
N SER A 115 -13.10 -1.76 8.38
CA SER A 115 -11.90 -1.34 9.13
C SER A 115 -11.79 0.18 9.25
N ILE A 116 -12.18 0.92 8.21
CA ILE A 116 -12.28 2.39 8.23
C ILE A 116 -13.29 2.84 9.29
N GLU A 117 -14.49 2.25 9.32
CA GLU A 117 -15.51 2.58 10.32
C GLU A 117 -15.05 2.30 11.76
N LYS A 118 -14.18 1.31 11.95
CA LYS A 118 -13.56 0.99 13.25
C LYS A 118 -12.34 1.85 13.58
N GLY A 119 -11.91 2.73 12.67
CA GLY A 119 -10.75 3.61 12.84
C GLY A 119 -9.39 2.92 12.69
N SER A 120 -9.32 1.72 12.12
CA SER A 120 -8.05 0.99 11.94
C SER A 120 -7.40 1.29 10.60
N THR A 121 -6.18 1.81 10.65
CA THR A 121 -5.45 2.32 9.46
C THR A 121 -4.61 1.26 8.77
N SER A 122 -4.31 0.16 9.47
CA SER A 122 -3.48 -0.95 9.00
C SER A 122 -4.13 -1.82 7.92
N SER A 123 -5.45 -1.64 7.67
CA SER A 123 -6.18 -2.34 6.61
C SER A 123 -6.40 -1.52 5.35
N LEU A 124 -5.92 -0.27 5.30
CA LEU A 124 -6.16 0.63 4.16
C LEU A 124 -5.38 0.21 2.91
N THR A 125 -4.26 -0.47 3.07
CA THR A 125 -3.40 -0.95 1.98
C THR A 125 -3.73 -2.38 1.56
N ARG A 126 -4.97 -2.83 1.80
CA ARG A 126 -5.34 -4.23 1.60
C ARG A 126 -5.37 -4.58 0.11
N PHE A 127 -4.86 -5.76 -0.23
CA PHE A 127 -4.88 -6.28 -1.59
C PHE A 127 -5.47 -7.68 -1.66
N LEU A 128 -5.94 -8.06 -2.84
CA LEU A 128 -6.48 -9.38 -3.14
C LEU A 128 -5.55 -10.06 -4.15
N LEU A 129 -5.12 -11.27 -3.82
CA LEU A 129 -4.33 -12.13 -4.68
C LEU A 129 -5.07 -13.44 -4.91
N ILE A 130 -5.48 -13.67 -6.16
CA ILE A 130 -5.99 -14.98 -6.57
C ILE A 130 -4.95 -15.70 -7.42
N THR A 131 -4.77 -17.00 -7.18
CA THR A 131 -3.79 -17.80 -7.91
C THR A 131 -4.34 -19.15 -8.35
N PHE A 132 -3.72 -19.70 -9.38
CA PHE A 132 -3.84 -21.10 -9.78
C PHE A 132 -2.44 -21.63 -10.08
N ALA A 133 -1.99 -22.58 -9.26
CA ALA A 133 -0.68 -23.21 -9.38
C ALA A 133 -0.79 -24.61 -10.01
N ASP A 134 -0.27 -24.77 -11.24
CA ASP A 134 -0.06 -26.05 -11.90
C ASP A 134 1.33 -26.59 -11.53
N LEU A 135 1.36 -27.39 -10.47
CA LEU A 135 2.59 -28.01 -9.95
C LEU A 135 3.20 -29.04 -10.92
N LYS A 136 2.43 -29.58 -11.87
CA LYS A 136 2.96 -30.54 -12.85
C LYS A 136 3.81 -29.84 -13.90
N LYS A 137 3.39 -28.64 -14.32
CA LYS A 137 4.08 -27.84 -15.34
C LYS A 137 4.93 -26.71 -14.75
N TYR A 138 4.94 -26.56 -13.42
CA TYR A 138 5.53 -25.42 -12.71
C TYR A 138 5.04 -24.07 -13.28
N LYS A 139 3.74 -23.98 -13.60
CA LYS A 139 3.12 -22.76 -14.12
C LYS A 139 2.21 -22.16 -13.06
N TYR A 140 2.46 -20.90 -12.75
CA TYR A 140 1.67 -20.13 -11.79
C TYR A 140 0.91 -19.04 -12.51
N TYR A 141 -0.40 -19.09 -12.42
CA TYR A 141 -1.30 -18.05 -12.90
C TYR A 141 -1.74 -17.25 -11.69
N TYR A 142 -1.67 -15.92 -11.79
CA TYR A 142 -2.03 -15.05 -10.69
C TYR A 142 -2.69 -13.78 -11.18
N TRP A 143 -3.47 -13.17 -10.30
CA TRP A 143 -4.07 -11.89 -10.54
C TRP A 143 -4.16 -11.11 -9.22
N PHE A 144 -3.52 -9.94 -9.23
CA PHE A 144 -3.63 -8.97 -8.15
C PHE A 144 -4.77 -8.00 -8.41
N ALA A 145 -5.49 -7.67 -7.35
CA ALA A 145 -6.40 -6.56 -7.32
C ALA A 145 -6.12 -5.69 -6.12
N PHE A 146 -6.17 -4.37 -6.32
CA PHE A 146 -6.02 -3.35 -5.29
C PHE A 146 -7.36 -2.62 -5.17
N PRO A 147 -8.23 -3.05 -4.25
CA PRO A 147 -9.50 -2.37 -4.04
C PRO A 147 -9.26 -0.91 -3.68
N ALA A 148 -9.93 -0.02 -4.39
CA ALA A 148 -9.88 1.42 -4.14
C ALA A 148 -11.25 2.03 -4.38
N PHE A 149 -11.63 2.98 -3.53
CA PHE A 149 -12.91 3.66 -3.66
C PHE A 149 -12.81 4.78 -4.71
N VAL A 150 -13.89 4.96 -5.45
CA VAL A 150 -14.03 6.07 -6.40
C VAL A 150 -14.98 7.07 -5.78
N ALA A 151 -14.46 8.22 -5.35
CA ALA A 151 -15.29 9.30 -4.88
C ALA A 151 -16.13 9.89 -6.03
N LYS A 152 -17.41 10.16 -5.72
CA LYS A 152 -18.33 10.89 -6.58
C LYS A 152 -18.96 12.00 -5.73
N PRO A 153 -18.67 13.28 -5.98
CA PRO A 153 -17.85 13.83 -7.09
C PRO A 153 -16.36 13.47 -6.98
N ALA A 154 -15.65 13.53 -8.11
CA ALA A 154 -14.21 13.29 -8.13
C ALA A 154 -13.47 14.37 -7.33
N TRP A 155 -12.31 14.01 -6.78
CA TRP A 155 -11.48 14.95 -6.04
C TRP A 155 -10.86 15.96 -7.00
N ASP A 156 -10.96 17.23 -6.63
CA ASP A 156 -10.33 18.35 -7.31
C ASP A 156 -9.22 18.90 -6.42
N VAL A 157 -8.07 19.24 -7.00
CA VAL A 157 -6.97 19.92 -6.29
C VAL A 157 -7.01 21.41 -6.58
N ASP A 158 -6.82 22.19 -5.52
CA ASP A 158 -6.64 23.63 -5.63
C ASP A 158 -5.16 23.95 -5.93
N GLY A 159 -4.85 24.18 -7.20
CA GLY A 159 -3.50 24.47 -7.69
C GLY A 159 -2.75 23.28 -8.29
N ASP A 160 -1.44 23.45 -8.46
CA ASP A 160 -0.52 22.42 -8.95
C ASP A 160 0.22 21.74 -7.78
N TRP A 161 0.62 20.49 -7.97
CA TRP A 161 1.47 19.77 -7.01
C TRP A 161 2.82 20.48 -6.87
N ALA A 162 3.18 20.81 -5.63
CA ALA A 162 4.44 21.46 -5.28
C ALA A 162 5.31 20.53 -4.42
N ALA A 163 6.63 20.71 -4.51
CA ALA A 163 7.57 19.96 -3.69
C ALA A 163 7.41 20.32 -2.20
N ALA A 164 7.50 19.32 -1.33
CA ALA A 164 7.42 19.53 0.12
C ALA A 164 8.49 20.51 0.63
N SER A 165 9.65 20.59 -0.03
CA SER A 165 10.73 21.55 0.28
C SER A 165 10.34 23.02 0.08
N THR A 166 9.30 23.31 -0.70
CA THR A 166 8.78 24.68 -0.89
C THR A 166 7.89 25.11 0.28
N GLN A 167 7.25 24.14 0.96
CA GLN A 167 6.28 24.41 2.03
C GLN A 167 6.84 24.14 3.43
N PHE A 168 7.82 23.25 3.56
CA PHE A 168 8.42 22.84 4.82
C PHE A 168 9.90 23.20 4.92
N ASN A 169 10.33 23.62 6.11
CA ASN A 169 11.73 23.88 6.41
C ASN A 169 12.54 22.57 6.44
N ASN A 170 13.82 22.62 6.05
CA ASN A 170 14.72 21.46 6.04
C ASN A 170 14.84 20.75 7.40
N GLU A 171 14.84 21.49 8.51
CA GLU A 171 14.86 20.92 9.86
C GLU A 171 13.59 20.14 10.20
N ALA A 172 12.44 20.62 9.73
CA ALA A 172 11.17 19.92 9.89
C ALA A 172 11.15 18.63 9.07
N LEU A 173 11.62 18.67 7.82
CA LEU A 173 11.73 17.49 6.96
C LEU A 173 12.64 16.41 7.57
N ASN A 174 13.79 16.79 8.13
CA ASN A 174 14.67 15.87 8.83
C ASN A 174 14.01 15.24 10.07
N THR A 175 13.21 16.02 10.81
CA THR A 175 12.47 15.51 11.97
C THR A 175 11.39 14.52 11.55
N ILE A 176 10.68 14.80 10.47
CA ILE A 176 9.66 13.90 9.89
C ILE A 176 10.32 12.60 9.44
N PHE A 177 11.39 12.70 8.63
CA PHE A 177 12.15 11.55 8.15
C PHE A 177 12.61 10.65 9.30
N ASN A 178 13.25 11.22 10.33
CA ASN A 178 13.75 10.47 11.48
C ASN A 178 12.63 9.82 12.30
N THR A 179 11.42 10.40 12.32
CA THR A 179 10.30 9.86 13.11
C THR A 179 9.54 8.78 12.35
N VAL A 180 9.39 8.93 11.03
CA VAL A 180 8.76 7.93 10.13
C VAL A 180 9.65 6.69 10.02
N HIS A 181 10.98 6.85 9.99
CA HIS A 181 11.93 5.75 9.89
C HIS A 181 12.25 5.05 11.23
N GLN A 182 11.59 5.43 12.32
CA GLN A 182 11.74 4.70 13.57
C GLN A 182 11.04 3.34 13.50
N PRO A 183 11.69 2.22 13.90
CA PRO A 183 11.14 0.87 13.78
C PRO A 183 9.85 0.62 14.57
N ARG A 184 9.42 1.56 15.43
CA ARG A 184 8.14 1.50 16.16
C ARG A 184 6.98 2.20 15.45
N ASN A 185 7.23 3.01 14.42
CA ASN A 185 6.21 3.75 13.69
C ASN A 185 5.96 3.12 12.32
N LEU A 186 5.21 2.01 12.31
CA LEU A 186 4.85 1.27 11.08
C LEU A 186 3.59 1.82 10.39
N SER A 187 3.11 3.00 10.78
CA SER A 187 1.89 3.58 10.24
C SER A 187 2.12 4.08 8.80
N SER A 188 1.14 3.90 7.94
CA SER A 188 1.22 4.35 6.55
C SER A 188 0.66 5.76 6.32
N LEU A 189 -0.08 6.29 7.31
CA LEU A 189 -0.53 7.69 7.39
C LEU A 189 -0.07 8.33 8.70
N TYR A 190 0.19 9.64 8.60
CA TYR A 190 0.63 10.50 9.68
C TYR A 190 -0.13 11.83 9.63
N VAL A 191 -0.29 12.43 10.79
CA VAL A 191 -0.76 13.81 10.93
C VAL A 191 0.41 14.71 11.30
N LEU A 192 0.43 15.90 10.70
CA LEU A 192 1.47 16.92 10.83
C LEU A 192 0.85 18.27 11.16
N GLN A 193 1.55 19.05 11.99
CA GLN A 193 1.20 20.44 12.26
C GLN A 193 2.32 21.36 11.79
N VAL A 194 1.94 22.40 11.05
CA VAL A 194 2.84 23.49 10.67
C VAL A 194 2.81 24.55 11.80
N PRO A 195 3.96 25.07 12.29
CA PRO A 195 5.30 24.93 11.73
C PRO A 195 6.16 23.81 12.32
N HIS A 196 5.98 23.36 13.57
CA HIS A 196 6.95 22.49 14.23
C HIS A 196 6.36 21.56 15.30
N GLN A 197 5.62 20.53 14.87
CA GLN A 197 5.40 19.36 15.74
C GLN A 197 5.70 18.06 14.99
N LYS A 198 6.14 17.05 15.77
CA LYS A 198 6.52 15.71 15.29
C LYS A 198 5.32 15.03 14.62
N PRO A 199 5.53 14.20 13.57
CA PRO A 199 4.44 13.40 13.04
C PRO A 199 3.88 12.49 14.12
N ALA A 200 2.55 12.42 14.18
CA ALA A 200 1.83 11.45 14.99
C ALA A 200 1.04 10.50 14.07
N PRO A 201 0.71 9.28 14.53
CA PRO A 201 -0.21 8.40 13.82
C PRO A 201 -1.55 9.09 13.58
N VAL A 202 -2.19 8.81 12.45
CA VAL A 202 -3.51 9.41 12.13
C VAL A 202 -4.60 9.02 13.13
N GLU A 203 -4.42 7.93 13.89
CA GLU A 203 -5.37 7.49 14.93
C GLU A 203 -5.50 8.54 16.06
N ASP A 204 -4.46 9.34 16.30
CA ASP A 204 -4.46 10.38 17.32
C ASP A 204 -4.99 11.74 16.80
N TYR A 205 -5.53 11.80 15.57
CA TYR A 205 -5.85 13.07 14.89
C TYR A 205 -6.76 14.01 15.72
N GLU A 206 -7.72 13.47 16.48
CA GLU A 206 -8.65 14.28 17.28
C GLU A 206 -7.92 15.05 18.38
N THR A 207 -6.97 14.40 19.05
CA THR A 207 -6.18 15.03 20.11
C THR A 207 -5.07 15.89 19.53
N PHE A 208 -4.47 15.44 18.43
CA PHE A 208 -3.39 16.11 17.75
C PHE A 208 -3.84 17.45 17.16
N PHE A 209 -4.98 17.49 16.47
CA PHE A 209 -5.49 18.73 15.87
C PHE A 209 -6.39 19.56 16.80
N LYS A 210 -6.46 19.20 18.09
CA LYS A 210 -7.18 19.99 19.07
C LYS A 210 -6.61 21.41 19.13
N ASP A 211 -7.48 22.40 18.94
CA ASP A 211 -7.14 23.83 18.93
C ASP A 211 -6.17 24.27 17.82
N VAL A 212 -5.91 23.43 16.81
CA VAL A 212 -5.07 23.77 15.65
C VAL A 212 -5.95 24.33 14.52
N PRO A 213 -5.67 25.50 13.93
CA PRO A 213 -6.44 26.03 12.80
C PRO A 213 -6.27 25.14 11.56
N THR A 214 -7.33 25.01 10.74
CA THR A 214 -7.35 24.13 9.56
C THR A 214 -6.19 24.39 8.58
N SER A 215 -5.75 25.65 8.46
CA SER A 215 -4.62 26.05 7.61
C SER A 215 -3.26 25.52 8.06
N ALA A 216 -3.15 25.04 9.31
CA ALA A 216 -1.93 24.49 9.88
C ALA A 216 -1.96 22.96 10.01
N ARG A 217 -3.03 22.30 9.54
CA ARG A 217 -3.20 20.85 9.58
C ARG A 217 -2.72 20.25 8.27
N THR A 218 -1.87 19.25 8.35
CA THR A 218 -1.41 18.49 7.18
C THR A 218 -1.55 17.01 7.45
N ILE A 219 -2.05 16.26 6.46
CA ILE A 219 -2.04 14.80 6.46
C ILE A 219 -0.92 14.35 5.52
N ALA A 220 -0.07 13.46 6.00
CA ALA A 220 1.02 12.87 5.23
C ALA A 220 0.83 11.36 5.15
N PHE A 221 1.28 10.77 4.06
CA PHE A 221 1.24 9.33 3.85
C PHE A 221 2.48 8.86 3.11
N ILE A 222 2.78 7.58 3.20
CA ILE A 222 3.89 6.98 2.47
C ILE A 222 3.43 6.67 1.05
N ASP A 223 3.90 7.47 0.10
CA ASP A 223 3.56 7.34 -1.31
C ASP A 223 4.51 6.36 -2.04
N PRO A 224 4.01 5.24 -2.61
CA PRO A 224 4.81 4.38 -3.48
C PRO A 224 5.07 4.99 -4.87
N SER A 225 4.30 5.99 -5.30
CA SER A 225 4.55 6.72 -6.55
C SER A 225 5.81 7.57 -6.43
N ALA A 226 6.60 7.62 -7.49
CA ALA A 226 7.67 8.59 -7.64
C ALA A 226 7.31 9.70 -8.65
N ALA A 227 6.06 9.70 -9.15
CA ALA A 227 5.63 10.69 -10.14
C ALA A 227 5.47 12.08 -9.50
N PRO A 228 6.03 13.14 -10.11
CA PRO A 228 6.02 14.48 -9.52
C PRO A 228 4.64 15.15 -9.55
N SER A 229 3.76 14.71 -10.46
CA SER A 229 2.46 15.33 -10.71
C SER A 229 1.26 14.46 -10.34
N ASN A 230 1.50 13.20 -9.94
CA ASN A 230 0.42 12.26 -9.66
C ASN A 230 0.73 11.45 -8.38
N PRO A 231 -0.12 11.57 -7.35
CA PRO A 231 0.00 10.75 -6.15
C PRO A 231 -0.21 9.26 -6.45
N GLY A 232 0.35 8.40 -5.61
CA GLY A 232 0.16 6.96 -5.72
C GLY A 232 -1.25 6.50 -5.39
N TRP A 233 -1.53 5.28 -5.82
CA TRP A 233 -2.78 4.57 -5.58
C TRP A 233 -3.30 4.60 -4.13
N PRO A 234 -2.47 4.51 -3.07
CA PRO A 234 -2.95 4.49 -1.69
C PRO A 234 -3.77 5.74 -1.31
N LEU A 235 -3.53 6.89 -1.94
CA LEU A 235 -4.27 8.12 -1.65
C LEU A 235 -5.77 8.00 -1.98
N ARG A 236 -6.21 7.02 -2.77
CA ARG A 236 -7.65 6.79 -3.00
C ARG A 236 -8.39 6.24 -1.79
N ILE A 237 -7.67 5.66 -0.85
CA ILE A 237 -8.24 4.93 0.30
C ILE A 237 -8.03 5.73 1.60
N TYR A 238 -6.97 6.53 1.65
CA TYR A 238 -6.63 7.46 2.73
C TYR A 238 -7.54 8.69 2.74
#